data_AF-A0A833CB92-F1
#
_entry.id   AF-A0A833CB92-F1
#
_cell.length_a   1.000
_cell.length_b   1.000
_cell.length_c   1.000
_cell.angle_alpha   90.00
_cell.angle_beta   90.00
_cell.angle_gamma   90.00
#
_symmetry.space_group_name_H-M   'P 1'
#
loop_
_entity.id
_entity.type
_entity.pdbx_description
1 polymer ?
#
loop_
_entity_poly.entity_id
_entity_poly.type
_entity_poly.pdbx_seq_one_letter_code
_entity_poly.pdbx_strand_id
1 'polypeptide(L)'
;MNNQMSRAEMVAYARVENIANHYGAPAEAMDTLGDLLAYIGNEMYRPVTRLMLQNWNQLNDRIDHFTPEEWILPTEVAAKEGLDKRAVALLIEVLEGVDTPIQAEDGKRTEMNEEEKKRLQAHIEQVRAEEAAMAEAEAARLMSEEGK
;
A
#
# COMPACT_ATOMS: atom_id res chain seq x y z
N MET A 1 -20.97 -9.42 20.89
CA MET A 1 -19.57 -9.09 21.21
C MET A 1 -19.18 -7.93 20.31
N ASN A 2 -18.88 -6.75 20.88
CA ASN A 2 -18.28 -5.67 20.09
C ASN A 2 -16.86 -6.10 19.76
N ASN A 3 -16.64 -6.59 18.54
CA ASN A 3 -15.32 -6.95 18.00
C ASN A 3 -14.51 -5.68 17.64
N GLN A 4 -14.59 -4.64 18.46
CA GLN A 4 -13.89 -3.37 18.27
C GLN A 4 -12.44 -3.54 18.67
N MET A 5 -11.53 -3.45 17.69
CA MET A 5 -10.11 -3.36 17.98
C MET A 5 -9.86 -2.08 18.75
N SER A 6 -9.10 -2.19 19.83
CA SER A 6 -8.59 -1.04 20.56
C SER A 6 -7.56 -0.27 19.73
N ARG A 7 -7.37 1.01 20.04
CA ARG A 7 -6.30 1.85 19.46
C ARG A 7 -4.94 1.15 19.51
N ALA A 8 -4.63 0.49 20.62
CA ALA A 8 -3.36 -0.22 20.78
C ALA A 8 -3.21 -1.38 19.79
N GLU A 9 -4.29 -2.14 19.56
CA GLU A 9 -4.30 -3.22 18.57
C GLU A 9 -4.18 -2.68 17.14
N MET A 10 -4.79 -1.54 16.83
CA MET A 10 -4.68 -0.89 15.52
C MET A 10 -3.26 -0.38 15.25
N VAL A 11 -2.62 0.25 16.24
CA VAL A 11 -1.21 0.68 16.14
C VAL A 11 -0.28 -0.52 15.97
N ALA A 12 -0.51 -1.60 16.73
CA ALA A 12 0.26 -2.82 16.60
C ALA A 12 0.11 -3.45 15.20
N TYR A 13 -1.11 -3.49 14.68
CA TYR A 13 -1.39 -3.96 13.32
C TYR A 13 -0.64 -3.10 12.27
N ALA A 14 -0.71 -1.77 12.36
CA ALA A 14 -0.01 -0.88 11.44
C ALA A 14 1.51 -1.10 11.46
N ARG A 15 2.11 -1.30 12.64
CA ARG A 15 3.55 -1.62 12.78
C ARG A 15 3.92 -2.93 12.09
N VAL A 16 3.12 -3.98 12.30
CA VAL A 16 3.33 -5.30 11.68
C VAL A 16 3.25 -5.19 10.16
N GLU A 17 2.22 -4.52 9.63
CA GLU A 17 2.05 -4.32 8.19
C GLU A 17 3.18 -3.50 7.57
N ASN A 18 3.64 -2.44 8.24
CA ASN A 18 4.76 -1.61 7.77
C ASN A 18 6.07 -2.40 7.64
N ILE A 19 6.34 -3.28 8.61
CA ILE A 19 7.52 -4.16 8.58
C ILE A 19 7.37 -5.24 7.52
N ALA A 20 6.23 -5.93 7.49
CA ALA A 20 6.00 -7.07 6.62
C ALA A 20 6.04 -6.70 5.12
N ASN A 21 5.58 -5.50 4.78
CA ASN A 21 5.50 -5.04 3.39
C ASN A 21 6.61 -4.03 3.03
N HIS A 22 7.55 -3.76 3.95
CA HIS A 22 8.65 -2.82 3.73
C HIS A 22 8.23 -1.42 3.26
N TYR A 23 7.10 -0.90 3.76
CA TYR A 23 6.60 0.43 3.35
C TYR A 23 7.50 1.56 3.82
N GLY A 24 8.28 1.37 4.89
CA GLY A 24 9.27 2.34 5.36
C GLY A 24 8.67 3.58 6.03
N ALA A 25 7.40 3.54 6.44
CA ALA A 25 6.77 4.64 7.16
C ALA A 25 7.39 4.80 8.57
N PRO A 26 7.59 6.03 9.06
CA PRO A 26 8.17 6.32 10.37
C PRO A 26 7.21 5.95 11.52
N ALA A 27 7.73 5.90 12.75
CA ALA A 27 6.94 5.53 13.92
C ALA A 27 5.76 6.48 14.20
N GLU A 28 5.93 7.77 13.91
CA GLU A 28 4.88 8.80 14.01
C GLU A 28 3.65 8.48 13.14
N ALA A 29 3.85 7.79 12.02
CA ALA A 29 2.77 7.34 11.15
C ALA A 29 1.84 6.38 11.87
N MET A 30 2.41 5.49 12.69
CA MET A 30 1.65 4.48 13.44
C MET A 30 0.75 5.13 14.49
N ASP A 31 1.26 6.17 15.16
CA ASP A 31 0.50 6.88 16.19
C ASP A 31 -0.62 7.73 15.55
N THR A 32 -0.34 8.38 14.42
CA THR A 32 -1.32 9.14 13.62
C THR A 32 -2.43 8.23 13.10
N LEU A 33 -2.06 7.03 12.62
CA LEU A 33 -3.00 6.00 12.19
C LEU A 33 -3.86 5.47 13.34
N GLY A 34 -3.30 5.31 14.54
CA GLY A 34 -4.02 4.78 15.69
C GLY A 34 -5.31 5.55 16.01
N ASP A 35 -5.24 6.88 16.03
CA ASP A 35 -6.38 7.74 16.33
C ASP A 35 -7.41 7.76 15.18
N LEU A 36 -6.91 7.76 13.96
CA LEU A 36 -7.73 7.77 12.76
C LEU A 36 -8.49 6.46 12.55
N LEU A 37 -7.82 5.32 12.69
CA LEU A 37 -8.40 3.99 12.47
C LEU A 37 -9.45 3.66 13.54
N ALA A 38 -9.29 4.19 14.76
CA ALA A 38 -10.28 4.07 15.82
C ALA A 38 -11.59 4.77 15.44
N TYR A 39 -11.52 5.85 14.67
CA TYR A 39 -12.69 6.60 14.17
C TYR A 39 -13.39 5.91 12.99
N ILE A 40 -12.64 5.41 11.99
CA ILE A 40 -13.22 4.83 10.76
C ILE A 40 -13.87 3.45 11.03
N GLY A 41 -13.44 2.76 12.09
CA GLY A 41 -14.04 1.52 12.54
C GLY A 41 -13.47 0.25 11.89
N ASN A 42 -13.93 -0.90 12.39
CA ASN A 42 -13.28 -2.20 12.18
C ASN A 42 -13.30 -2.75 10.74
N GLU A 43 -14.19 -2.26 9.89
CA GLU A 43 -14.31 -2.79 8.53
C GLU A 43 -13.25 -2.18 7.62
N MET A 44 -12.94 -0.91 7.84
CA MET A 44 -12.06 -0.12 6.98
C MET A 44 -10.64 -0.01 7.50
N TYR A 45 -10.36 -0.38 8.77
CA TYR A 45 -9.01 -0.15 9.31
C TYR A 45 -7.92 -0.86 8.51
N ARG A 46 -8.14 -2.10 8.05
CA ARG A 46 -7.14 -2.87 7.30
C ARG A 46 -6.77 -2.23 5.96
N PRO A 47 -7.73 -1.99 5.04
CA PRO A 47 -7.41 -1.39 3.75
C PRO A 47 -6.86 0.03 3.89
N VAL A 48 -7.42 0.85 4.79
CA VAL A 48 -6.96 2.24 4.99
C VAL A 48 -5.53 2.26 5.55
N THR A 49 -5.22 1.41 6.53
CA THR A 49 -3.85 1.31 7.08
C THR A 49 -2.83 1.03 5.98
N ARG A 50 -3.10 0.04 5.10
CA ARG A 50 -2.16 -0.33 4.04
C ARG A 50 -1.97 0.80 3.04
N LEU A 51 -3.06 1.43 2.61
CA LEU A 51 -3.01 2.56 1.67
C LEU A 51 -2.23 3.74 2.26
N MET A 52 -2.47 4.08 3.52
CA MET A 52 -1.76 5.19 4.16
C MET A 52 -0.28 4.90 4.36
N LEU A 53 0.07 3.67 4.76
CA LEU A 53 1.47 3.28 4.95
C LEU A 53 2.24 3.26 3.62
N GLN A 54 1.64 2.68 2.58
CA GLN A 54 2.25 2.60 1.25
C GLN A 54 2.53 3.99 0.66
N ASN A 55 1.65 4.96 0.91
CA ASN A 55 1.73 6.29 0.33
C ASN A 55 2.25 7.35 1.32
N TRP A 56 2.74 6.97 2.50
CA TRP A 56 3.00 7.88 3.61
C TRP A 56 3.82 9.12 3.24
N ASN A 57 4.93 8.95 2.52
CA ASN A 57 5.83 10.04 2.17
C ASN A 57 5.20 11.02 1.18
N GLN A 58 4.52 10.50 0.15
CA GLN A 58 3.78 11.32 -0.83
C GLN A 58 2.60 12.04 -0.16
N LEU A 59 1.93 11.32 0.74
CA LEU A 59 0.99 11.77 1.76
C LEU A 59 1.35 13.12 2.35
N ASN A 60 2.44 13.07 3.09
CA ASN A 60 2.94 14.17 3.88
C ASN A 60 3.49 15.30 3.00
N ASP A 61 4.19 14.99 1.91
CA ASP A 61 4.69 16.00 0.99
C ASP A 61 3.55 16.85 0.40
N ARG A 62 2.43 16.24 0.00
CA ARG A 62 1.26 16.98 -0.48
C ARG A 62 0.66 17.87 0.61
N ILE A 63 0.46 17.31 1.80
CA ILE A 63 -0.16 18.02 2.92
C ILE A 63 0.70 19.18 3.40
N ASP A 64 2.02 19.05 3.35
CA ASP A 64 2.94 20.14 3.70
C ASP A 64 2.84 21.34 2.74
N HIS A 65 2.26 21.13 1.55
CA HIS A 65 2.02 22.16 0.55
C HIS A 65 0.54 22.56 0.41
N PHE A 66 -0.35 22.10 1.31
CA PHE A 66 -1.76 22.49 1.29
C PHE A 66 -1.94 24.01 1.41
N THR A 67 -2.78 24.54 0.53
CA THR A 67 -3.29 25.91 0.58
C THR A 67 -4.25 26.11 1.76
N PRO A 68 -4.48 27.36 2.21
CA PRO A 68 -5.48 27.65 3.23
C PRO A 68 -6.86 27.09 2.92
N GLU A 69 -7.25 27.08 1.64
CA GLU A 69 -8.53 26.53 1.16
C GLU A 69 -8.61 25.02 1.33
N GLU A 70 -7.55 24.29 1.00
CA GLU A 70 -7.46 22.83 1.19
C GLU A 70 -7.50 22.43 2.67
N TRP A 71 -7.08 23.32 3.56
CA TRP A 71 -7.17 23.11 5.01
C TRP A 71 -8.58 23.29 5.60
N ILE A 72 -9.54 23.87 4.88
CA ILE A 72 -10.87 24.17 5.41
C ILE A 72 -11.58 22.89 5.85
N LEU A 73 -11.78 21.94 4.93
CA LEU A 73 -12.52 20.72 5.20
C LEU A 73 -11.86 19.84 6.29
N PRO A 74 -10.53 19.57 6.25
CA PRO A 74 -9.87 18.84 7.33
C PRO A 74 -10.03 19.51 8.70
N THR A 75 -9.98 20.84 8.76
CA THR A 75 -10.12 21.59 10.01
C THR A 75 -11.54 21.50 10.56
N GLU A 76 -12.56 21.63 9.71
CA GLU A 76 -13.96 21.53 10.12
C GLU A 76 -14.31 20.14 10.66
N VAL A 77 -13.89 19.09 9.95
CA VAL A 77 -14.12 17.70 10.36
C VAL A 77 -13.36 17.39 11.64
N ALA A 78 -12.10 17.79 11.75
CA ALA A 78 -11.30 17.61 12.96
C ALA A 78 -11.94 18.26 14.19
N ALA A 79 -12.43 19.50 14.06
CA ALA A 79 -13.09 20.21 15.14
C ALA A 79 -14.39 19.53 15.59
N LYS A 80 -15.14 18.94 14.65
CA LYS A 80 -16.40 18.25 14.93
C LYS A 80 -16.20 16.90 15.60
N GLU A 81 -15.22 16.13 15.12
CA GLU A 81 -15.01 14.73 15.55
C GLU A 81 -13.95 14.59 16.65
N GLY A 82 -13.29 15.69 17.03
CA GLY A 82 -12.25 15.71 18.07
C GLY A 82 -10.95 15.02 17.63
N LEU A 83 -10.65 15.06 16.33
CA LEU A 83 -9.48 14.44 15.73
C LEU A 83 -8.39 15.47 15.42
N ASP A 84 -7.18 15.00 15.15
CA ASP A 84 -6.12 15.85 14.61
C ASP A 84 -6.41 16.21 13.13
N LYS A 85 -6.30 17.50 12.78
CA LYS A 85 -6.61 17.98 11.43
C LYS A 85 -5.66 17.44 10.36
N ARG A 86 -4.41 17.13 10.70
CA ARG A 86 -3.44 16.54 9.76
C ARG A 86 -3.79 15.08 9.51
N ALA A 87 -4.21 14.35 10.53
CA ALA A 87 -4.73 12.98 10.38
C ALA A 87 -5.94 12.97 9.43
N VAL A 88 -6.89 13.88 9.61
CA VAL A 88 -8.05 14.01 8.71
C VAL A 88 -7.62 14.37 7.28
N ALA A 89 -6.68 15.30 7.11
CA ALA A 89 -6.15 15.65 5.78
C ALA A 89 -5.51 14.44 5.08
N LEU A 90 -4.73 13.64 5.81
CA LEU A 90 -4.14 12.39 5.31
C LEU A 90 -5.21 11.40 4.86
N LEU A 91 -6.30 11.26 5.60
CA LEU A 91 -7.40 10.38 5.22
C LEU A 91 -8.13 10.87 3.97
N ILE A 92 -8.39 12.17 3.87
CA ILE A 92 -9.03 12.76 2.69
C ILE A 92 -8.13 12.53 1.46
N GLU A 93 -6.84 12.84 1.55
CA GLU A 93 -5.92 12.68 0.43
C GLU A 93 -5.76 11.21 0.03
N VAL A 94 -5.75 10.27 0.99
CA VAL A 94 -5.64 8.84 0.65
C VAL A 94 -6.90 8.28 -0.02
N LEU A 95 -8.06 8.88 0.22
CA LEU A 95 -9.36 8.43 -0.31
C LEU A 95 -9.80 9.20 -1.57
N GLU A 96 -9.40 10.46 -1.70
CA GLU A 96 -9.91 11.39 -2.71
C GLU A 96 -8.80 12.17 -3.43
N GLY A 97 -7.52 11.91 -3.11
CA GLY A 97 -6.39 12.59 -3.73
C GLY A 97 -6.31 12.39 -5.24
N VAL A 98 -5.45 13.16 -5.89
CA VAL A 98 -5.35 13.29 -7.37
C VAL A 98 -5.17 11.96 -8.10
N ASP A 99 -4.65 10.93 -7.43
CA ASP A 99 -4.46 9.59 -8.00
C ASP A 99 -5.75 8.75 -8.00
N THR A 100 -6.74 9.08 -7.18
CA THR A 100 -8.01 8.33 -7.05
C THR A 100 -8.82 8.32 -8.35
N PRO A 101 -8.97 9.44 -9.09
CA PRO A 101 -9.57 9.44 -10.42
C PRO A 101 -8.75 8.63 -11.44
N ILE A 102 -7.42 8.69 -11.37
CA ILE A 102 -6.50 7.98 -12.28
C ILE A 102 -6.59 6.46 -12.06
N GLN A 103 -6.61 6.01 -10.81
CA GLN A 103 -6.83 4.61 -10.44
C GLN A 103 -8.23 4.13 -10.81
N ALA A 104 -9.24 5.00 -10.77
CA ALA A 104 -10.58 4.68 -11.25
C ALA A 104 -10.65 4.57 -12.80
N GLU A 105 -9.81 5.29 -13.55
CA GLU A 105 -9.65 5.11 -14.99
C GLU A 105 -8.82 3.86 -15.34
N ASP A 106 -7.71 3.62 -14.65
CA ASP A 106 -6.89 2.42 -14.84
C ASP A 106 -7.63 1.14 -14.40
N GLY A 107 -8.45 1.22 -13.35
CA GLY A 107 -9.32 0.11 -12.90
C GLY A 107 -10.46 -0.22 -13.88
N LYS A 108 -10.80 0.69 -14.80
CA LYS A 108 -11.71 0.41 -15.94
C LYS A 108 -10.99 -0.24 -17.11
N ARG A 109 -9.66 -0.31 -17.10
CA ARG A 109 -8.86 -0.96 -18.13
C ARG A 109 -8.85 -2.48 -17.89
N THR A 110 -9.92 -3.13 -18.33
CA THR A 110 -10.17 -4.57 -18.12
C THR A 110 -9.35 -5.49 -19.02
N GLU A 111 -8.72 -4.99 -20.09
CA GLU A 111 -8.03 -5.82 -21.08
C GLU A 111 -6.60 -5.32 -21.37
N MET A 112 -5.63 -6.25 -21.27
CA MET A 112 -4.29 -6.05 -21.83
C MET A 112 -4.38 -5.87 -23.34
N ASN A 113 -3.67 -4.88 -23.89
CA ASN A 113 -3.58 -4.73 -25.33
C ASN A 113 -2.66 -5.81 -25.95
N GLU A 114 -2.73 -5.98 -27.27
CA GLU A 114 -1.99 -7.05 -27.97
C GLU A 114 -0.46 -6.93 -27.84
N GLU A 115 0.09 -5.72 -27.66
CA GLU A 115 1.52 -5.52 -27.43
C GLU A 115 1.94 -5.94 -26.02
N GLU A 116 1.11 -5.67 -25.02
CA GLU A 116 1.33 -6.09 -23.64
C GLU A 116 1.24 -7.61 -23.51
N LYS A 117 0.27 -8.25 -24.21
CA LYS A 117 0.19 -9.72 -24.29
C LYS A 117 1.44 -10.32 -24.91
N LYS A 118 1.94 -9.75 -26.01
CA LYS A 118 3.18 -10.20 -26.67
C LYS A 118 4.40 -10.04 -25.77
N ARG A 119 4.52 -8.91 -25.06
CA ARG A 119 5.61 -8.66 -24.11
C ARG A 119 5.57 -9.64 -22.94
N LEU A 120 4.39 -9.89 -22.38
CA LEU A 120 4.22 -10.86 -21.30
C LEU A 120 4.56 -12.27 -21.76
N GLN A 121 4.12 -12.66 -22.96
CA GLN A 121 4.40 -13.98 -23.50
C GLN A 121 5.88 -14.20 -23.78
N ALA A 122 6.58 -13.21 -24.34
CA ALA A 122 8.03 -13.25 -24.54
C ALA A 122 8.78 -13.39 -23.20
N HIS A 123 8.33 -12.69 -22.16
CA HIS A 123 8.93 -12.79 -20.83
C HIS A 123 8.72 -14.17 -20.21
N ILE A 124 7.52 -14.75 -20.32
CA ILE A 124 7.22 -16.11 -19.83
C ILE A 124 8.08 -17.15 -20.55
N GLU A 125 8.25 -17.01 -21.87
CA GLU A 125 9.11 -17.91 -22.65
C GLU A 125 10.58 -17.80 -22.25
N GLN A 126 11.06 -16.58 -22.01
CA GLN A 126 12.43 -16.35 -21.52
C GLN A 126 12.66 -17.01 -20.15
N VAL A 127 11.77 -16.78 -19.19
CA VAL A 127 11.90 -17.35 -17.84
C VAL A 127 11.89 -18.89 -17.89
N ARG A 128 11.01 -19.50 -18.70
CA ARG A 128 11.00 -20.96 -18.87
C ARG A 128 12.29 -21.50 -19.48
N ALA A 129 12.87 -20.78 -20.45
CA ALA A 129 14.13 -21.19 -21.06
C ALA A 129 15.29 -21.09 -20.06
N GLU A 130 15.31 -20.06 -19.23
CA GLU A 130 16.31 -19.88 -18.16
C GLU A 130 16.18 -20.98 -17.08
N GLU A 131 14.96 -21.32 -16.67
CA GLU A 131 14.70 -22.42 -15.72
C GLU A 131 15.12 -23.79 -16.29
N ALA A 132 14.82 -24.07 -17.56
CA ALA A 132 15.24 -25.30 -18.23
C ALA A 132 16.76 -25.41 -18.33
N ALA A 133 17.44 -24.32 -18.70
CA ALA A 133 18.89 -24.27 -18.77
C ALA A 133 19.55 -24.47 -17.40
N MET A 134 18.98 -23.92 -16.33
CA MET A 134 19.45 -24.16 -14.96
C MET A 134 19.27 -25.62 -14.54
N ALA A 135 18.12 -26.22 -14.85
CA ALA A 135 17.86 -27.63 -14.52
C ALA A 135 18.80 -28.59 -15.27
N GLU A 136 19.09 -28.33 -16.55
CA GLU A 136 20.08 -29.10 -17.33
C GLU A 136 21.50 -28.95 -16.78
N ALA A 137 21.89 -27.72 -16.40
CA ALA A 137 23.20 -27.47 -15.80
C ALA A 137 23.36 -28.15 -14.44
N GLU A 138 22.31 -28.18 -13.62
CA GLU A 138 22.30 -28.86 -12.33
C GLU A 138 22.35 -30.40 -12.48
N ALA A 139 21.57 -30.96 -13.41
CA ALA A 139 21.60 -32.39 -13.72
C ALA A 139 22.99 -32.83 -14.24
N ALA A 140 23.61 -32.03 -15.11
CA ALA A 140 24.96 -32.29 -15.59
C ALA A 140 26.01 -32.23 -14.46
N ARG A 141 25.86 -31.32 -13.50
CA ARG A 141 26.74 -31.23 -12.33
C ARG A 141 26.63 -32.48 -11.46
N LEU A 142 25.41 -32.89 -11.11
CA LEU A 142 25.16 -34.08 -10.29
C LEU A 142 25.71 -35.36 -10.92
N MET A 143 25.51 -35.55 -12.23
CA MET A 143 26.06 -36.70 -12.97
C MET A 143 27.59 -36.71 -13.02
N SER A 144 28.24 -35.54 -12.96
CA SER A 144 29.70 -35.42 -12.91
C SER A 144 30.29 -35.65 -11.50
N GLU A 145 29.48 -35.45 -10.46
CA GLU A 145 29.85 -35.66 -9.05
C GLU A 145 29.64 -37.12 -8.61
N GLU A 146 28.61 -37.80 -9.12
CA GLU A 146 28.35 -39.23 -8.85
C GLU A 146 29.23 -40.20 -9.67
N GLY A 147 29.95 -39.69 -10.68
CA GLY A 147 30.86 -40.45 -11.54
C GLY A 147 32.32 -40.53 -11.07
N LYS A 148 32.65 -40.07 -9.85
CA LYS A 148 33.97 -40.15 -9.22
C LYS A 148 33.94 -41.07 -8.00
#